data_AF-A0A956FQE4-F1
#
_entry.id   AF-A0A956FQE4-F1
#
_cell.length_a   1.000
_cell.length_b   1.000
_cell.length_c   1.000
_cell.angle_alpha   90.00
_cell.angle_beta   90.00
_cell.angle_gamma   90.00
#
_symmetry.space_group_name_H-M   'P 1'
#
loop_
_entity.id
_entity.type
_entity.pdbx_description
1 polymer ?
#
loop_
_entity_poly.entity_id
_entity_poly.type
_entity_poly.pdbx_seq_one_letter_code
_entity_poly.pdbx_strand_id
1 'polypeptide(L)'
;METIGSGAVSTTFRDVQNSDVALLTGTNTTANHPVAATFIKQAAKRGTKIIVVDPHRPDIADHAYRYVRIRPGTDVAFYNGVMHELIRRGLVDEAFIAARTEGFEALKATIDSYPPKLAAQIAGVTEEEIVDVAKTFGEAEAALVFWGMGIAQHTHGTDNARCLIDLVLMTGNVGRPGTGLHPLRGQNNVQGASDAGLIPIVYPDYQSVGDPAVRAKFEAAWGTELDPKAGLTVVEIIGEALKGDIKGMYVMGENPFISDPNSNKVRKALAALDFLVVQDIFLTETAEFADVILPASSFFEKRGTYTNTDRRVQIGRPVLELPGDA
;
A
#
# COMPACT_ATOMS: atom_id res chain seq x y z
N MET A 1 4.03 7.65 9.27
CA MET A 1 5.05 8.32 8.44
C MET A 1 6.44 8.19 9.08
N GLU A 2 6.74 7.02 9.66
CA GLU A 2 7.87 6.87 10.60
C GLU A 2 9.22 6.62 9.92
N THR A 3 9.23 6.15 8.67
CA THR A 3 10.46 5.82 7.93
C THR A 3 10.79 6.92 6.93
N ILE A 4 10.43 6.76 5.65
CA ILE A 4 10.73 7.72 4.57
C ILE A 4 9.84 8.98 4.58
N GLY A 5 9.10 9.24 5.67
CA GLY A 5 8.27 10.44 5.84
C GLY A 5 7.01 10.52 4.95
N SER A 6 6.75 9.55 4.08
CA SER A 6 5.57 9.52 3.21
C SER A 6 5.06 8.10 2.97
N GLY A 7 3.75 7.92 2.88
CA GLY A 7 3.09 6.67 2.48
C GLY A 7 2.76 6.59 0.98
N ALA A 8 3.17 7.59 0.20
CA ALA A 8 2.95 7.63 -1.24
C ALA A 8 4.11 6.94 -1.98
N VAL A 9 3.93 6.59 -3.26
CA VAL A 9 5.00 5.96 -4.05
C VAL A 9 6.20 6.90 -4.22
N SER A 10 7.42 6.34 -4.25
CA SER A 10 8.65 7.12 -4.44
C SER A 10 9.03 7.30 -5.91
N THR A 11 8.47 6.49 -6.81
CA THR A 11 8.72 6.54 -8.26
C THR A 11 7.44 6.15 -9.03
N THR A 12 7.53 6.03 -10.36
CA THR A 12 6.45 5.55 -11.23
C THR A 12 6.68 4.08 -11.60
N PHE A 13 5.61 3.31 -11.86
CA PHE A 13 5.80 1.90 -12.24
C PHE A 13 6.51 1.73 -13.59
N ARG A 14 6.51 2.75 -14.45
CA ARG A 14 7.25 2.76 -15.72
C ARG A 14 8.76 2.80 -15.51
N ASP A 15 9.22 3.33 -14.37
CA ASP A 15 10.64 3.52 -14.09
C ASP A 15 11.42 2.20 -13.96
N VAL A 16 10.70 1.07 -13.84
CA VAL A 16 11.26 -0.29 -13.92
C VAL A 16 12.11 -0.55 -15.16
N GLN A 17 11.87 0.18 -16.25
CA GLN A 17 12.69 0.09 -17.47
C GLN A 17 14.15 0.56 -17.28
N ASN A 18 14.41 1.31 -16.21
CA ASN A 18 15.72 1.83 -15.83
C ASN A 18 16.35 1.01 -14.68
N SER A 19 15.72 -0.07 -14.25
CA SER A 19 16.20 -0.92 -13.15
C SER A 19 16.96 -2.13 -13.68
N ASP A 20 18.00 -2.55 -12.96
CA ASP A 20 18.66 -3.84 -13.18
C ASP A 20 17.85 -4.99 -12.54
N VAL A 21 17.21 -4.70 -11.40
CA VAL A 21 16.41 -5.66 -10.64
C VAL A 21 15.08 -5.02 -10.25
N ALA A 22 14.00 -5.80 -10.35
CA ALA A 22 12.74 -5.44 -9.74
C ALA A 22 12.22 -6.57 -8.85
N LEU A 23 11.94 -6.27 -7.59
CA LEU A 23 11.30 -7.17 -6.64
C LEU A 23 9.79 -6.93 -6.67
N LEU A 24 9.02 -7.94 -7.06
CA LEU A 24 7.57 -7.96 -6.98
C LEU A 24 7.18 -8.89 -5.83
N THR A 25 6.51 -8.36 -4.81
CA THR A 25 6.15 -9.15 -3.62
C THR A 25 4.73 -8.94 -3.15
N GLY A 26 4.06 -10.03 -2.77
CA GLY A 26 2.67 -9.99 -2.30
C GLY A 26 1.72 -9.33 -3.31
N THR A 27 1.92 -9.60 -4.61
CA THR A 27 1.20 -8.94 -5.69
C THR A 27 0.94 -9.87 -6.87
N ASN A 28 -0.32 -9.92 -7.32
CA ASN A 28 -0.70 -10.49 -8.61
C ASN A 28 -0.82 -9.35 -9.64
N THR A 29 0.30 -8.73 -9.99
CA THR A 29 0.34 -7.54 -10.84
C THR A 29 -0.31 -7.76 -12.20
N THR A 30 -0.24 -8.97 -12.75
CA THR A 30 -0.88 -9.34 -14.03
C THR A 30 -2.39 -9.25 -14.01
N ALA A 31 -3.03 -9.61 -12.89
CA ALA A 31 -4.48 -9.52 -12.74
C ALA A 31 -4.92 -8.14 -12.25
N ASN A 32 -4.21 -7.59 -11.25
CA ASN A 32 -4.64 -6.39 -10.54
C ASN A 32 -4.22 -5.10 -11.24
N HIS A 33 -3.08 -5.12 -11.96
CA HIS A 33 -2.53 -3.95 -12.66
C HIS A 33 -1.99 -4.33 -14.06
N PRO A 34 -2.82 -4.82 -15.00
CA PRO A 34 -2.37 -5.34 -16.29
C PRO A 34 -1.48 -4.38 -17.12
N VAL A 35 -1.76 -3.07 -17.01
CA VAL A 35 -0.95 -2.02 -17.66
C VAL A 35 0.44 -1.92 -17.04
N ALA A 36 0.55 -1.93 -15.70
CA ALA A 36 1.84 -1.95 -15.02
C ALA A 36 2.61 -3.24 -15.34
N ALA A 37 1.91 -4.38 -15.38
CA ALA A 37 2.50 -5.66 -15.77
C ALA A 37 3.09 -5.61 -17.19
N THR A 38 2.53 -4.83 -18.12
CA THR A 38 3.12 -4.67 -19.46
C THR A 38 4.50 -4.00 -19.39
N PHE A 39 4.67 -2.94 -18.59
CA PHE A 39 5.97 -2.30 -18.42
C PHE A 39 6.99 -3.24 -17.78
N ILE A 40 6.58 -4.00 -16.76
CA ILE A 40 7.44 -4.96 -16.07
C ILE A 40 7.87 -6.10 -17.03
N LYS A 41 6.94 -6.64 -17.82
CA LYS A 41 7.24 -7.66 -18.85
C LYS A 41 8.19 -7.12 -19.92
N GLN A 42 8.07 -5.86 -20.30
CA GLN A 42 8.99 -5.21 -21.24
C GLN A 42 10.37 -5.01 -20.65
N ALA A 43 10.48 -4.62 -19.37
CA ALA A 43 11.75 -4.52 -18.66
C ALA A 43 12.45 -5.88 -18.56
N ALA A 44 11.71 -6.94 -18.21
CA ALA A 44 12.22 -8.30 -18.19
C ALA A 44 12.84 -8.72 -19.54
N LYS A 45 12.15 -8.44 -20.65
CA LYS A 45 12.66 -8.70 -22.01
C LYS A 45 13.92 -7.91 -22.36
N ARG A 46 14.16 -6.77 -21.70
CA ARG A 46 15.34 -5.91 -21.90
C ARG A 46 16.51 -6.26 -20.99
N GLY A 47 16.33 -7.20 -20.05
CA GLY A 47 17.38 -7.69 -19.18
C GLY A 47 17.19 -7.38 -17.69
N THR A 48 16.17 -6.61 -17.30
CA THR A 48 15.85 -6.39 -15.88
C THR A 48 15.50 -7.73 -15.23
N LYS A 49 16.21 -8.11 -14.17
CA LYS A 49 15.93 -9.33 -13.42
C LYS A 49 14.70 -9.12 -12.54
N ILE A 50 13.61 -9.80 -12.88
CA ILE A 50 12.38 -9.77 -12.08
C ILE A 50 12.45 -10.86 -11.01
N ILE A 51 12.44 -10.47 -9.75
CA ILE A 51 12.31 -11.38 -8.60
C ILE A 51 10.85 -11.34 -8.15
N VAL A 52 10.20 -12.49 -8.05
CA VAL A 52 8.81 -12.60 -7.57
C VAL A 52 8.80 -13.38 -6.26
N VAL A 53 8.32 -12.76 -5.18
CA VAL A 53 8.20 -13.37 -3.85
C VAL A 53 6.72 -13.41 -3.47
N ASP A 54 6.11 -14.59 -3.62
CA ASP A 54 4.68 -14.76 -3.36
C ASP A 54 4.35 -16.26 -3.08
N PRO A 55 3.51 -16.58 -2.08
CA PRO A 55 3.08 -17.96 -1.82
C PRO A 55 2.30 -18.58 -2.99
N HIS A 56 1.59 -17.76 -3.76
CA HIS A 56 0.96 -18.13 -5.01
C HIS A 56 1.91 -17.81 -6.18
N ARG A 57 1.82 -18.54 -7.29
CA ARG A 57 2.64 -18.24 -8.48
C ARG A 57 1.82 -17.42 -9.48
N PRO A 58 1.90 -16.07 -9.48
CA PRO A 58 1.18 -15.25 -10.44
C PRO A 58 1.77 -15.39 -11.86
N ASP A 59 1.00 -15.06 -12.90
CA ASP A 59 1.43 -15.14 -14.31
C ASP A 59 2.68 -14.31 -14.60
N ILE A 60 2.92 -13.23 -13.84
CA ILE A 60 4.14 -12.43 -14.00
C ILE A 60 5.42 -13.25 -13.71
N ALA A 61 5.31 -14.34 -12.95
CA ALA A 61 6.42 -15.26 -12.66
C ALA A 61 6.93 -16.02 -13.90
N ASP A 62 6.17 -16.09 -15.00
CA ASP A 62 6.67 -16.63 -16.28
C ASP A 62 7.75 -15.75 -16.91
N HIS A 63 7.85 -14.50 -16.48
CA HIS A 63 8.88 -13.54 -16.89
C HIS A 63 9.94 -13.31 -15.80
N ALA A 64 9.87 -14.06 -14.70
CA ALA A 64 10.78 -13.87 -13.57
C ALA A 64 12.16 -14.47 -13.83
N TYR A 65 13.19 -13.75 -13.42
CA TYR A 65 14.51 -14.32 -13.19
C TYR A 65 14.47 -15.35 -12.06
N ARG A 66 13.76 -15.02 -10.98
CA ARG A 66 13.58 -15.90 -9.82
C ARG A 66 12.15 -15.77 -9.29
N TYR A 67 11.51 -16.91 -9.05
CA TYR A 67 10.28 -17.00 -8.26
C TYR A 67 10.59 -17.72 -6.95
N VAL A 68 10.25 -17.11 -5.83
CA VAL A 68 10.43 -17.65 -4.48
C VAL A 68 9.07 -17.83 -3.84
N ARG A 69 8.74 -19.08 -3.49
CA ARG A 69 7.46 -19.45 -2.87
C ARG A 69 7.60 -19.50 -1.35
N ILE A 70 7.47 -18.36 -0.70
CA ILE A 70 7.43 -18.31 0.78
C ILE A 70 6.12 -18.89 1.32
N ARG A 71 6.11 -19.29 2.60
CA ARG A 71 4.88 -19.59 3.34
C ARG A 71 4.11 -18.29 3.62
N PRO A 72 2.78 -18.26 3.53
CA PRO A 72 2.01 -17.06 3.85
C PRO A 72 2.32 -16.53 5.26
N GLY A 73 2.59 -15.23 5.39
CA GLY A 73 2.83 -14.56 6.67
C GLY A 73 4.25 -14.74 7.24
N THR A 74 5.21 -15.14 6.40
CA THR A 74 6.62 -15.33 6.81
C THR A 74 7.58 -14.31 6.18
N ASP A 75 7.03 -13.25 5.59
CA ASP A 75 7.72 -12.20 4.85
C ASP A 75 8.83 -11.52 5.68
N VAL A 76 8.55 -11.12 6.93
CA VAL A 76 9.56 -10.54 7.83
C VAL A 76 10.76 -11.46 8.01
N ALA A 77 10.54 -12.76 8.22
CA ALA A 77 11.63 -13.72 8.39
C ALA A 77 12.44 -13.86 7.09
N PHE A 78 11.75 -13.95 5.95
CA PHE A 78 12.39 -14.01 4.63
C PHE A 78 13.27 -12.78 4.37
N TYR A 79 12.72 -11.57 4.54
CA TYR A 79 13.44 -10.33 4.26
C TYR A 79 14.57 -10.06 5.27
N ASN A 80 14.40 -10.43 6.54
CA ASN A 80 15.52 -10.38 7.49
C ASN A 80 16.65 -11.33 7.07
N GLY A 81 16.35 -12.53 6.56
CA GLY A 81 17.36 -13.43 6.00
C GLY A 81 18.08 -12.85 4.77
N VAL A 82 17.35 -12.17 3.89
CA VAL A 82 17.92 -11.47 2.73
C VAL A 82 18.84 -10.34 3.18
N MET A 83 18.39 -9.49 4.10
CA MET A 83 19.18 -8.38 4.63
C MET A 83 20.40 -8.86 5.43
N HIS A 84 20.28 -9.96 6.18
CA HIS A 84 21.42 -10.58 6.86
C HIS A 84 22.51 -10.94 5.85
N GLU A 85 22.14 -11.53 4.72
CA GLU A 85 23.09 -11.92 3.69
C GLU A 85 23.70 -10.70 2.96
N LEU A 86 22.94 -9.62 2.76
CA LEU A 86 23.47 -8.35 2.24
C LEU A 86 24.58 -7.80 3.15
N ILE A 87 24.32 -7.72 4.47
CA ILE A 87 25.27 -7.23 5.46
C ILE A 87 26.51 -8.13 5.49
N ARG A 88 26.32 -9.46 5.56
CA ARG A 88 27.42 -10.43 5.62
C ARG A 88 28.36 -10.36 4.40
N ARG A 89 27.83 -9.98 3.24
CA ARG A 89 28.58 -9.86 1.98
C ARG A 89 29.16 -8.47 1.73
N GLY A 90 28.85 -7.48 2.57
CA GLY A 90 29.23 -6.08 2.31
C GLY A 90 28.53 -5.49 1.08
N LEU A 91 27.29 -5.91 0.80
CA LEU A 91 26.46 -5.41 -0.31
C LEU A 91 25.52 -4.27 0.15
N VAL A 92 25.86 -3.60 1.23
CA VAL A 92 25.14 -2.42 1.73
C VAL A 92 25.86 -1.15 1.27
N ASP A 93 25.11 -0.08 1.04
CA ASP A 93 25.67 1.23 0.69
C ASP A 93 25.99 2.00 1.98
N GLU A 94 27.20 1.78 2.53
CA GLU A 94 27.65 2.41 3.77
C GLU A 94 27.64 3.93 3.70
N ALA A 95 27.96 4.51 2.53
CA ALA A 95 27.97 5.96 2.35
C ALA A 95 26.56 6.54 2.38
N PHE A 96 25.60 5.89 1.71
CA PHE A 96 24.20 6.28 1.78
C PHE A 96 23.63 6.15 3.19
N ILE A 97 23.89 5.01 3.85
CA ILE A 97 23.45 4.76 5.23
C ILE A 97 23.94 5.88 6.15
N ALA A 98 25.25 6.17 6.14
CA ALA A 98 25.83 7.20 7.01
C ALA A 98 25.28 8.61 6.72
N ALA A 99 24.92 8.91 5.47
CA ALA A 99 24.50 10.25 5.06
C ALA A 99 22.99 10.49 5.11
N ARG A 100 22.16 9.44 5.00
CA ARG A 100 20.72 9.55 4.69
C ARG A 100 19.82 8.71 5.57
N THR A 101 20.35 7.89 6.48
CA THR A 101 19.53 7.04 7.34
C THR A 101 19.93 7.20 8.81
N GLU A 102 19.10 6.64 9.69
CA GLU A 102 19.36 6.51 11.12
C GLU A 102 18.96 5.11 11.59
N GLY A 103 19.46 4.66 12.73
CA GLY A 103 19.05 3.39 13.34
C GLY A 103 19.65 2.11 12.73
N PHE A 104 20.57 2.19 11.77
CA PHE A 104 21.14 1.02 11.08
C PHE A 104 21.80 0.01 12.03
N GLU A 105 22.53 0.45 13.06
CA GLU A 105 23.17 -0.47 14.02
C GLU A 105 22.14 -1.28 14.84
N ALA A 106 21.01 -0.66 15.22
CA ALA A 106 19.94 -1.35 15.92
C ALA A 106 19.22 -2.36 15.01
N LEU A 107 19.03 -1.99 13.74
CA LEU A 107 18.50 -2.88 12.70
C LEU A 107 19.43 -4.07 12.49
N LYS A 108 20.73 -3.84 12.34
CA LYS A 108 21.75 -4.89 12.17
C LYS A 108 21.77 -5.88 13.33
N ALA A 109 21.73 -5.39 14.58
CA ALA A 109 21.65 -6.26 15.75
C ALA A 109 20.39 -7.14 15.76
N THR A 110 19.27 -6.62 15.26
CA THR A 110 18.04 -7.41 15.09
C THR A 110 18.19 -8.46 13.99
N ILE A 111 18.77 -8.07 12.85
CA ILE A 111 18.97 -8.94 11.68
C ILE A 111 19.94 -10.10 11.98
N ASP A 112 20.96 -9.90 12.81
CA ASP A 112 21.92 -10.96 13.22
C ASP A 112 21.22 -12.19 13.84
N SER A 113 20.01 -12.01 14.38
CA SER A 113 19.20 -13.12 14.91
C SER A 113 18.49 -13.95 13.83
N TYR A 114 18.60 -13.59 12.56
CA TYR A 114 17.92 -14.22 11.42
C TYR A 114 18.91 -14.66 10.31
N PRO A 115 19.86 -15.57 10.59
CA PRO A 115 20.74 -16.10 9.55
C PRO A 115 19.92 -16.81 8.45
N PRO A 116 20.42 -16.89 7.20
CA PRO A 116 19.70 -17.47 6.06
C PRO A 116 19.08 -18.84 6.35
N LYS A 117 19.79 -19.70 7.08
CA LYS A 117 19.29 -21.00 7.55
C LYS A 117 17.99 -20.94 8.34
N LEU A 118 17.93 -20.05 9.34
CA LEU A 118 16.76 -19.90 10.18
C LEU A 118 15.61 -19.25 9.38
N ALA A 119 15.92 -18.20 8.63
CA ALA A 119 14.96 -17.52 7.78
C ALA A 119 14.32 -18.47 6.75
N ALA A 120 15.14 -19.29 6.08
CA ALA A 120 14.72 -20.31 5.13
C ALA A 120 13.77 -21.33 5.77
N GLN A 121 14.12 -21.82 6.98
CA GLN A 121 13.27 -22.75 7.72
C GLN A 121 11.89 -22.17 8.02
N ILE A 122 11.82 -20.92 8.49
CA ILE A 122 10.55 -20.24 8.81
C ILE A 122 9.76 -20.00 7.52
N ALA A 123 10.40 -19.38 6.53
CA ALA A 123 9.78 -19.00 5.27
C ALA A 123 9.43 -20.18 4.36
N GLY A 124 9.98 -21.37 4.62
CA GLY A 124 9.70 -22.57 3.82
C GLY A 124 10.35 -22.54 2.44
N VAL A 125 11.52 -21.90 2.34
CA VAL A 125 12.35 -21.77 1.13
C VAL A 125 13.73 -22.37 1.40
N THR A 126 14.61 -22.44 0.40
CA THR A 126 15.99 -22.88 0.62
C THR A 126 16.91 -21.72 1.02
N GLU A 127 18.03 -22.03 1.67
CA GLU A 127 19.07 -21.03 1.98
C GLU A 127 19.61 -20.40 0.70
N GLU A 128 19.77 -21.20 -0.36
CA GLU A 128 20.26 -20.75 -1.65
C GLU A 128 19.31 -19.75 -2.30
N GLU A 129 17.99 -19.88 -2.14
CA GLU A 129 17.02 -18.91 -2.65
C GLU A 129 17.16 -17.55 -1.95
N ILE A 130 17.33 -17.54 -0.63
CA ILE A 130 17.59 -16.30 0.13
C ILE A 130 18.90 -15.66 -0.32
N VAL A 131 19.95 -16.46 -0.45
CA VAL A 131 21.28 -15.98 -0.87
C VAL A 131 21.26 -15.43 -2.29
N ASP A 132 20.54 -16.09 -3.21
CA ASP A 132 20.40 -15.65 -4.60
C ASP A 132 19.65 -14.32 -4.70
N VAL A 133 18.57 -14.15 -3.92
CA VAL A 133 17.82 -12.89 -3.85
C VAL A 133 18.70 -11.78 -3.28
N ALA A 134 19.38 -12.01 -2.16
CA ALA A 134 20.27 -11.03 -1.54
C ALA A 134 21.39 -10.62 -2.50
N LYS A 135 22.08 -11.57 -3.12
CA LYS A 135 23.13 -11.30 -4.10
C LYS A 135 22.59 -10.51 -5.28
N THR A 136 21.49 -10.97 -5.89
CA THR A 136 20.93 -10.32 -7.07
C THR A 136 20.49 -8.89 -6.77
N PHE A 137 19.84 -8.65 -5.65
CA PHE A 137 19.37 -7.33 -5.25
C PHE A 137 20.51 -6.41 -4.83
N GLY A 138 21.49 -6.91 -4.07
CA GLY A 138 22.61 -6.12 -3.55
C GLY A 138 23.70 -5.81 -4.56
N GLU A 139 23.87 -6.61 -5.61
CA GLU A 139 24.81 -6.33 -6.72
C GLU A 139 24.20 -5.41 -7.79
N ALA A 140 22.89 -5.12 -7.74
CA ALA A 140 22.23 -4.27 -8.71
C ALA A 140 22.68 -2.81 -8.54
N GLU A 141 22.98 -2.13 -9.65
CA GLU A 141 23.18 -0.68 -9.59
C GLU A 141 21.84 -0.02 -9.31
N ALA A 142 20.73 -0.43 -9.92
CA ALA A 142 19.39 0.10 -9.66
C ALA A 142 18.36 -1.01 -9.36
N ALA A 143 17.76 -0.95 -8.17
CA ALA A 143 16.72 -1.88 -7.72
C ALA A 143 15.41 -1.17 -7.36
N LEU A 144 14.28 -1.75 -7.79
CA LEU A 144 12.95 -1.22 -7.57
C LEU A 144 12.04 -2.26 -6.90
N VAL A 145 11.32 -1.87 -5.86
CA VAL A 145 10.40 -2.76 -5.13
C VAL A 145 8.96 -2.39 -5.44
N PHE A 146 8.19 -3.37 -5.89
CA PHE A 146 6.75 -3.34 -6.07
C PHE A 146 6.07 -4.25 -5.07
N TRP A 147 5.06 -3.76 -4.37
CA TRP A 147 4.25 -4.61 -3.50
C TRP A 147 2.76 -4.35 -3.60
N GLY A 148 1.98 -5.34 -3.20
CA GLY A 148 0.52 -5.27 -3.14
C GLY A 148 -0.03 -5.64 -1.78
N MET A 149 -1.26 -6.14 -1.78
CA MET A 149 -1.99 -6.46 -0.56
C MET A 149 -1.43 -7.68 0.19
N GLY A 150 -0.65 -8.55 -0.46
CA GLY A 150 0.03 -9.67 0.21
C GLY A 150 1.14 -9.22 1.17
N ILE A 151 1.50 -7.93 1.17
CA ILE A 151 2.35 -7.32 2.19
C ILE A 151 1.51 -6.61 3.25
N ALA A 152 0.48 -5.85 2.83
CA ALA A 152 -0.29 -4.99 3.73
C ALA A 152 -1.36 -5.73 4.56
N GLN A 153 -2.03 -6.74 4.02
CA GLN A 153 -3.17 -7.42 4.66
C GLN A 153 -2.73 -8.56 5.58
N HIS A 154 -1.82 -8.25 6.49
CA HIS A 154 -1.28 -9.16 7.50
C HIS A 154 -1.34 -8.52 8.88
N THR A 155 -1.37 -9.33 9.94
CA THR A 155 -1.25 -8.84 11.33
C THR A 155 0.08 -8.10 11.57
N HIS A 156 1.09 -8.36 10.72
CA HIS A 156 2.40 -7.70 10.73
C HIS A 156 2.64 -6.87 9.46
N GLY A 157 1.58 -6.39 8.79
CA GLY A 157 1.71 -5.71 7.50
C GLY A 157 2.58 -4.45 7.53
N THR A 158 2.60 -3.74 8.67
CA THR A 158 3.51 -2.60 8.90
C THR A 158 4.96 -3.05 8.92
N ASP A 159 5.26 -4.17 9.59
CA ASP A 159 6.62 -4.71 9.68
C ASP A 159 7.09 -5.28 8.35
N ASN A 160 6.19 -5.92 7.57
CA ASN A 160 6.49 -6.33 6.20
C ASN A 160 6.94 -5.12 5.35
N ALA A 161 6.20 -4.01 5.41
CA ALA A 161 6.54 -2.79 4.69
C ALA A 161 7.87 -2.17 5.18
N ARG A 162 8.12 -2.18 6.50
CA ARG A 162 9.40 -1.74 7.08
C ARG A 162 10.57 -2.54 6.51
N CYS A 163 10.47 -3.87 6.46
CA CYS A 163 11.53 -4.70 5.85
C CYS A 163 11.83 -4.32 4.39
N LEU A 164 10.81 -4.01 3.58
CA LEU A 164 11.02 -3.56 2.19
C LEU A 164 11.69 -2.19 2.11
N ILE A 165 11.32 -1.28 3.02
CA ILE A 165 11.91 0.05 3.12
C ILE A 165 13.38 -0.07 3.56
N ASP A 166 13.65 -0.86 4.59
CA ASP A 166 15.00 -1.12 5.09
C ASP A 166 15.89 -1.73 4.00
N LEU A 167 15.38 -2.71 3.25
CA LEU A 167 16.08 -3.32 2.12
C LEU A 167 16.51 -2.28 1.08
N VAL A 168 15.61 -1.35 0.73
CA VAL A 168 15.87 -0.29 -0.24
C VAL A 168 16.82 0.77 0.31
N LEU A 169 16.67 1.15 1.58
CA LEU A 169 17.51 2.17 2.22
C LEU A 169 18.94 1.66 2.45
N MET A 170 19.11 0.42 2.90
CA MET A 170 20.46 -0.15 3.14
C MET A 170 21.25 -0.38 1.87
N THR A 171 20.59 -0.40 0.71
CA THR A 171 21.22 -0.56 -0.61
C THR A 171 21.23 0.76 -1.42
N GLY A 172 20.86 1.89 -0.81
CA GLY A 172 20.87 3.20 -1.48
C GLY A 172 19.93 3.28 -2.69
N ASN A 173 18.89 2.46 -2.75
CA ASN A 173 17.98 2.32 -3.89
C ASN A 173 16.77 3.27 -3.81
N VAL A 174 17.01 4.56 -3.49
CA VAL A 174 15.94 5.57 -3.44
C VAL A 174 16.43 6.93 -3.94
N GLY A 175 15.55 7.70 -4.58
CA GLY A 175 15.83 9.07 -5.01
C GLY A 175 16.61 9.18 -6.33
N ARG A 176 16.75 8.08 -7.07
CA ARG A 176 17.43 8.02 -8.38
C ARG A 176 16.63 7.20 -9.39
N PRO A 177 16.81 7.41 -10.71
CA PRO A 177 16.10 6.66 -11.74
C PRO A 177 16.28 5.15 -11.60
N GLY A 178 15.21 4.39 -11.85
CA GLY A 178 15.22 2.93 -11.76
C GLY A 178 15.18 2.39 -10.33
N THR A 179 14.92 3.23 -9.33
CA THR A 179 14.95 2.83 -7.91
C THR A 179 13.73 3.26 -7.12
N GLY A 180 13.54 2.61 -5.98
CA GLY A 180 12.61 3.04 -4.95
C GLY A 180 11.57 2.00 -4.58
N LEU A 181 10.43 2.52 -4.14
CA LEU A 181 9.35 1.80 -3.50
C LEU A 181 8.04 2.20 -4.17
N HIS A 182 7.32 1.21 -4.68
CA HIS A 182 6.07 1.42 -5.39
C HIS A 182 4.98 0.47 -4.86
N PRO A 183 4.22 0.88 -3.82
CA PRO A 183 2.97 0.22 -3.47
C PRO A 183 1.98 0.32 -4.63
N LEU A 184 1.63 -0.81 -5.22
CA LEU A 184 0.64 -0.92 -6.30
C LEU A 184 -0.77 -0.73 -5.73
N ARG A 185 -1.20 0.53 -5.66
CA ARG A 185 -2.52 0.89 -5.12
C ARG A 185 -3.64 0.37 -6.04
N GLY A 186 -4.69 -0.20 -5.44
CA GLY A 186 -5.75 -0.90 -6.17
C GLY A 186 -6.76 0.02 -6.86
N GLN A 187 -7.59 0.71 -6.08
CA GLN A 187 -8.66 1.56 -6.62
C GLN A 187 -8.10 2.78 -7.37
N ASN A 188 -8.83 3.22 -8.39
CA ASN A 188 -8.42 4.29 -9.31
C ASN A 188 -8.07 5.63 -8.64
N ASN A 189 -8.64 5.92 -7.46
CA ASN A 189 -8.46 7.20 -6.76
C ASN A 189 -8.09 7.07 -5.29
N VAL A 190 -7.68 5.90 -4.80
CA VAL A 190 -7.31 5.76 -3.38
C VAL A 190 -6.15 6.70 -3.00
N GLN A 191 -5.27 7.03 -3.96
CA GLN A 191 -4.28 8.10 -3.79
C GLN A 191 -4.95 9.47 -3.63
N GLY A 192 -5.85 9.86 -4.53
CA GLY A 192 -6.50 11.17 -4.47
C GLY A 192 -7.41 11.34 -3.24
N ALA A 193 -8.10 10.28 -2.82
CA ALA A 193 -8.88 10.26 -1.58
C ALA A 193 -7.98 10.48 -0.36
N SER A 194 -6.83 9.79 -0.31
CA SER A 194 -5.83 10.01 0.74
C SER A 194 -5.29 11.45 0.73
N ASP A 195 -4.95 11.98 -0.46
CA ASP A 195 -4.42 13.34 -0.63
C ASP A 195 -5.44 14.39 -0.18
N ALA A 196 -6.74 14.13 -0.37
CA ALA A 196 -7.84 14.98 0.05
C ALA A 196 -8.21 14.83 1.53
N GLY A 197 -7.45 14.05 2.32
CA GLY A 197 -7.67 13.91 3.76
C GLY A 197 -8.81 12.97 4.14
N LEU A 198 -9.21 12.03 3.26
CA LEU A 198 -10.16 10.96 3.61
C LEU A 198 -9.47 9.86 4.44
N ILE A 199 -8.74 10.28 5.47
CA ILE A 199 -8.02 9.45 6.42
C ILE A 199 -8.24 10.09 7.80
N PRO A 200 -8.70 9.35 8.81
CA PRO A 200 -9.20 9.93 10.07
C PRO A 200 -8.14 10.68 10.91
N ILE A 201 -6.86 10.55 10.57
CA ILE A 201 -5.73 11.11 11.33
C ILE A 201 -5.09 12.34 10.66
N VAL A 202 -5.52 12.74 9.46
CA VAL A 202 -4.91 13.84 8.70
C VAL A 202 -5.94 14.69 7.95
N TYR A 203 -5.63 15.97 7.82
CA TYR A 203 -6.23 16.88 6.84
C TYR A 203 -5.64 16.66 5.42
N PRO A 204 -6.15 17.35 4.38
CA PRO A 204 -5.55 17.31 3.05
C PRO A 204 -4.03 17.53 3.07
N ASP A 205 -3.34 16.85 2.16
CA ASP A 205 -1.87 16.82 2.05
C ASP A 205 -1.18 16.15 3.26
N TYR A 206 -1.82 15.13 3.84
CA TYR A 206 -1.27 14.30 4.92
C TYR A 206 -0.87 15.07 6.20
N GLN A 207 -1.52 16.20 6.47
CA GLN A 207 -1.19 17.04 7.61
C GLN A 207 -1.92 16.58 8.87
N SER A 208 -1.19 16.23 9.93
CA SER A 208 -1.77 15.65 11.16
C SER A 208 -2.86 16.53 11.79
N VAL A 209 -3.98 15.91 12.18
CA VAL A 209 -5.04 16.60 12.96
C VAL A 209 -4.58 16.99 14.37
N GLY A 210 -3.58 16.27 14.89
CA GLY A 210 -3.00 16.53 16.20
C GLY A 210 -2.08 17.74 16.25
N ASP A 211 -1.66 18.28 15.10
CA ASP A 211 -0.79 19.46 15.04
C ASP A 211 -1.64 20.75 15.21
N PRO A 212 -1.43 21.53 16.29
CA PRO A 212 -2.20 22.75 16.53
C PRO A 212 -2.03 23.82 15.46
N ALA A 213 -0.85 23.93 14.83
CA ALA A 213 -0.59 24.93 13.81
C ALA A 213 -1.30 24.57 12.50
N VAL A 214 -1.31 23.27 12.15
CA VAL A 214 -2.08 22.76 11.01
C VAL A 214 -3.58 22.96 11.26
N ARG A 215 -4.07 22.59 12.45
CA ARG A 215 -5.48 22.76 12.79
C ARG A 215 -5.93 24.21 12.69
N ALA A 216 -5.19 25.15 13.29
CA ALA A 216 -5.50 26.58 13.24
C ALA A 216 -5.59 27.11 11.79
N LYS A 217 -4.76 26.61 10.87
CA LYS A 217 -4.82 26.93 9.44
C LYS A 217 -6.16 26.50 8.81
N PHE A 218 -6.63 25.29 9.11
CA PHE A 218 -7.91 24.79 8.59
C PHE A 218 -9.12 25.42 9.26
N GLU A 219 -9.07 25.67 10.57
CA GLU A 219 -10.11 26.41 11.30
C GLU A 219 -10.31 27.82 10.73
N ALA A 220 -9.21 28.52 10.44
CA ALA A 220 -9.26 29.83 9.80
C ALA A 220 -9.85 29.77 8.38
N ALA A 221 -9.55 28.72 7.62
CA ALA A 221 -10.03 28.55 6.24
C ALA A 221 -11.53 28.16 6.19
N TRP A 222 -12.00 27.37 7.15
CA TRP A 222 -13.37 26.82 7.15
C TRP A 222 -14.33 27.56 8.07
N GLY A 223 -13.84 28.46 8.93
CA GLY A 223 -14.67 29.29 9.80
C GLY A 223 -15.36 28.51 10.92
N THR A 224 -14.76 27.41 11.38
CA THR A 224 -15.27 26.56 12.47
C THR A 224 -14.12 25.99 13.28
N GLU A 225 -14.36 25.70 14.55
CA GLU A 225 -13.46 24.89 15.38
C GLU A 225 -13.44 23.44 14.89
N LEU A 226 -12.29 22.77 15.02
CA LEU A 226 -12.08 21.39 14.59
C LEU A 226 -11.61 20.51 15.75
N ASP A 227 -11.99 19.23 15.73
CA ASP A 227 -11.57 18.27 16.76
C ASP A 227 -10.06 17.98 16.62
N PRO A 228 -9.25 18.16 17.69
CA PRO A 228 -7.83 17.79 17.67
C PRO A 228 -7.58 16.27 17.65
N LYS A 229 -8.61 15.44 17.91
CA LYS A 229 -8.48 13.99 18.03
C LYS A 229 -8.61 13.32 16.67
N ALA A 230 -7.80 12.28 16.49
CA ALA A 230 -7.96 11.36 15.38
C ALA A 230 -9.35 10.71 15.41
N GLY A 231 -9.98 10.62 14.24
CA GLY A 231 -11.19 9.84 14.04
C GLY A 231 -10.91 8.33 14.08
N LEU A 232 -11.99 7.57 13.90
CA LEU A 232 -11.96 6.11 13.88
C LEU A 232 -11.67 5.57 12.47
N THR A 233 -10.95 4.47 12.39
CA THR A 233 -10.81 3.67 11.16
C THR A 233 -12.10 2.90 10.85
N VAL A 234 -12.27 2.43 9.61
CA VAL A 234 -13.48 1.67 9.20
C VAL A 234 -13.74 0.45 10.10
N VAL A 235 -12.68 -0.27 10.51
CA VAL A 235 -12.79 -1.43 11.40
C VAL A 235 -13.24 -1.04 12.81
N GLU A 236 -12.77 0.11 13.31
CA GLU A 236 -13.18 0.66 14.60
C GLU A 236 -14.61 1.17 14.53
N ILE A 237 -15.01 1.84 13.43
CA ILE A 237 -16.38 2.31 13.19
C ILE A 237 -17.38 1.15 13.31
N ILE A 238 -17.13 0.01 12.66
CA ILE A 238 -17.96 -1.19 12.79
C ILE A 238 -18.01 -1.71 14.24
N GLY A 239 -16.90 -1.58 14.98
CA GLY A 239 -16.83 -1.93 16.40
C GLY A 239 -17.67 -1.01 17.28
N GLU A 240 -17.57 0.30 17.10
CA GLU A 240 -18.28 1.31 17.88
C GLU A 240 -19.78 1.33 17.55
N ALA A 241 -20.16 1.06 16.29
CA ALA A 241 -21.56 0.88 15.90
C ALA A 241 -22.22 -0.28 16.67
N LEU A 242 -21.50 -1.40 16.86
CA LEU A 242 -22.00 -2.54 17.65
C LEU A 242 -22.15 -2.25 19.14
N LYS A 243 -21.29 -1.40 19.69
CA LYS A 243 -21.40 -0.93 21.07
C LYS A 243 -22.54 0.08 21.24
N GLY A 244 -23.01 0.65 20.14
CA GLY A 244 -23.98 1.73 20.11
C GLY A 244 -23.38 3.10 20.36
N ASP A 245 -22.06 3.26 20.24
CA ASP A 245 -21.36 4.55 20.37
C ASP A 245 -21.40 5.35 19.05
N ILE A 246 -21.51 4.64 17.92
CA ILE A 246 -21.89 5.24 16.63
C ILE A 246 -23.36 4.95 16.38
N LYS A 247 -24.15 6.01 16.24
CA LYS A 247 -25.59 5.94 15.97
C LYS A 247 -25.95 6.13 14.51
N GLY A 248 -25.16 6.92 13.80
CA GLY A 248 -25.41 7.24 12.40
C GLY A 248 -24.18 7.05 11.53
N MET A 249 -24.40 6.66 10.28
CA MET A 249 -23.32 6.50 9.31
C MET A 249 -23.74 7.03 7.94
N TYR A 250 -22.80 7.67 7.25
CA TYR A 250 -22.94 8.03 5.86
C TYR A 250 -21.88 7.28 5.04
N VAL A 251 -22.33 6.27 4.30
CA VAL A 251 -21.49 5.48 3.38
C VAL A 251 -21.62 6.07 1.98
N MET A 252 -20.51 6.49 1.38
CA MET A 252 -20.47 7.08 0.04
C MET A 252 -19.56 6.26 -0.88
N GLY A 253 -20.14 5.59 -1.87
CA GLY A 253 -19.41 4.83 -2.90
C GLY A 253 -18.61 3.64 -2.36
N GLU A 254 -19.09 3.03 -1.27
CA GLU A 254 -18.50 1.84 -0.66
C GLU A 254 -19.58 0.79 -0.31
N ASN A 255 -19.14 -0.46 -0.16
CA ASN A 255 -20.02 -1.58 0.16
C ASN A 255 -19.44 -2.41 1.33
N PRO A 256 -19.34 -1.83 2.54
CA PRO A 256 -18.73 -2.49 3.71
C PRO A 256 -19.33 -3.86 4.01
N PHE A 257 -20.62 -4.09 3.73
CA PHE A 257 -21.23 -5.42 3.94
C PHE A 257 -20.50 -6.55 3.20
N ILE A 258 -20.00 -6.29 2.00
CA ILE A 258 -19.26 -7.25 1.18
C ILE A 258 -17.75 -7.09 1.32
N SER A 259 -17.24 -5.86 1.41
CA SER A 259 -15.80 -5.59 1.38
C SER A 259 -15.10 -5.77 2.73
N ASP A 260 -15.81 -5.61 3.85
CA ASP A 260 -15.18 -5.67 5.17
C ASP A 260 -15.10 -7.11 5.70
N PRO A 261 -14.06 -7.42 6.50
CA PRO A 261 -13.92 -8.75 7.07
C PRO A 261 -15.03 -9.05 8.09
N ASN A 262 -15.40 -10.32 8.18
CA ASN A 262 -16.43 -10.81 9.10
C ASN A 262 -17.80 -10.17 8.83
N SER A 263 -18.41 -10.54 7.71
CA SER A 263 -19.73 -10.06 7.28
C SER A 263 -20.83 -10.25 8.33
N ASN A 264 -20.74 -11.28 9.19
CA ASN A 264 -21.65 -11.45 10.32
C ASN A 264 -21.56 -10.31 11.34
N LYS A 265 -20.35 -9.82 11.62
CA LYS A 265 -20.11 -8.67 12.49
C LYS A 265 -20.62 -7.39 11.83
N VAL A 266 -20.27 -7.18 10.57
CA VAL A 266 -20.68 -6.00 9.79
C VAL A 266 -22.20 -5.92 9.69
N ARG A 267 -22.87 -7.02 9.36
CA ARG A 267 -24.33 -7.13 9.33
C ARG A 267 -24.98 -6.63 10.63
N LYS A 268 -24.48 -7.11 11.77
CA LYS A 268 -25.00 -6.71 13.08
C LYS A 268 -24.74 -5.24 13.37
N ALA A 269 -23.59 -4.71 12.93
CA ALA A 269 -23.22 -3.31 13.13
C ALA A 269 -24.14 -2.39 12.34
N LEU A 270 -24.33 -2.66 11.04
CA LEU A 270 -25.19 -1.87 10.17
C LEU A 270 -26.65 -1.90 10.64
N ALA A 271 -27.15 -3.07 11.07
CA ALA A 271 -28.50 -3.21 11.60
C ALA A 271 -28.71 -2.60 13.00
N ALA A 272 -27.64 -2.23 13.70
CA ALA A 272 -27.70 -1.62 15.03
C ALA A 272 -27.63 -0.08 15.00
N LEU A 273 -27.38 0.51 13.82
CA LEU A 273 -27.41 1.96 13.63
C LEU A 273 -28.84 2.48 13.80
N ASP A 274 -28.97 3.67 14.36
CA ASP A 274 -30.23 4.41 14.43
C ASP A 274 -30.55 5.07 13.08
N PHE A 275 -29.53 5.35 12.26
CA PHE A 275 -29.68 5.98 10.95
C PHE A 275 -28.51 5.66 9.98
N LEU A 276 -28.81 5.16 8.79
CA LEU A 276 -27.83 4.87 7.74
C LEU A 276 -28.20 5.54 6.42
N VAL A 277 -27.28 6.36 5.91
CA VAL A 277 -27.34 6.93 4.54
C VAL A 277 -26.35 6.18 3.66
N VAL A 278 -26.82 5.73 2.49
CA VAL A 278 -25.96 5.16 1.44
C VAL A 278 -26.08 6.00 0.18
N GLN A 279 -24.96 6.59 -0.24
CA GLN A 279 -24.85 7.26 -1.54
C GLN A 279 -24.06 6.39 -2.51
N ASP A 280 -24.71 5.90 -3.56
CA ASP A 280 -24.09 4.98 -4.53
C ASP A 280 -24.73 5.11 -5.93
N ILE A 281 -24.02 4.58 -6.93
CA ILE A 281 -24.49 4.49 -8.32
C ILE A 281 -25.33 3.21 -8.56
N PHE A 282 -25.29 2.25 -7.63
CA PHE A 282 -26.10 1.03 -7.65
C PHE A 282 -26.74 0.74 -6.29
N LEU A 283 -27.81 -0.07 -6.29
CA LEU A 283 -28.34 -0.64 -5.05
C LEU A 283 -27.43 -1.77 -4.58
N THR A 284 -26.50 -1.46 -3.66
CA THR A 284 -25.53 -2.41 -3.11
C THR A 284 -26.10 -3.17 -1.91
N GLU A 285 -25.43 -4.24 -1.48
CA GLU A 285 -25.85 -5.02 -0.30
C GLU A 285 -25.79 -4.20 1.00
N THR A 286 -24.92 -3.20 1.08
CA THR A 286 -24.94 -2.24 2.20
C THR A 286 -26.21 -1.38 2.19
N ALA A 287 -26.75 -1.05 1.00
CA ALA A 287 -27.97 -0.26 0.87
C ALA A 287 -29.22 -0.99 1.39
N GLU A 288 -29.19 -2.32 1.53
CA GLU A 288 -30.29 -3.09 2.14
C GLU A 288 -30.54 -2.74 3.61
N PHE A 289 -29.56 -2.13 4.27
CA PHE A 289 -29.65 -1.66 5.66
C PHE A 289 -29.97 -0.16 5.76
N ALA A 290 -30.01 0.56 4.63
CA ALA A 290 -30.07 2.02 4.62
C ALA A 290 -31.49 2.54 4.90
N ASP A 291 -31.56 3.61 5.69
CA ASP A 291 -32.79 4.39 5.87
C ASP A 291 -32.99 5.36 4.70
N VAL A 292 -31.89 5.87 4.14
CA VAL A 292 -31.88 6.78 2.98
C VAL A 292 -30.87 6.31 1.95
N ILE A 293 -31.32 6.20 0.71
CA ILE A 293 -30.46 5.93 -0.45
C ILE A 293 -30.43 7.18 -1.32
N LEU A 294 -29.23 7.71 -1.56
CA LEU A 294 -28.99 8.86 -2.42
C LEU A 294 -28.34 8.39 -3.72
N PRO A 295 -28.97 8.58 -4.90
CA PRO A 295 -28.32 8.25 -6.16
C PRO A 295 -27.09 9.14 -6.37
N ALA A 296 -26.02 8.56 -6.92
CA ALA A 296 -24.79 9.27 -7.25
C ALA A 296 -24.54 9.28 -8.77
N SER A 297 -23.65 10.18 -9.20
CA SER A 297 -23.17 10.23 -10.58
C SER A 297 -21.97 9.31 -10.83
N SER A 298 -21.99 8.64 -11.98
CA SER A 298 -20.89 7.82 -12.48
C SER A 298 -19.73 8.67 -12.99
N PHE A 299 -18.59 8.04 -13.28
CA PHE A 299 -17.41 8.75 -13.79
C PHE A 299 -17.61 9.34 -15.20
N PHE A 300 -18.61 8.87 -15.96
CA PHE A 300 -18.93 9.40 -17.28
C PHE A 300 -19.77 10.69 -17.21
N GLU A 301 -20.35 11.01 -16.07
CA GLU A 301 -21.34 12.08 -15.92
C GLU A 301 -20.74 13.29 -15.19
N LYS A 302 -19.62 13.12 -14.48
CA LYS A 302 -19.01 14.17 -13.66
C LYS A 302 -17.65 14.62 -14.16
N ARG A 303 -17.39 15.92 -13.96
CA ARG A 303 -16.06 16.50 -14.07
C ARG A 303 -15.34 16.37 -12.74
N GLY A 304 -14.05 16.03 -12.78
CA GLY A 304 -13.24 15.95 -11.58
C GLY A 304 -11.81 15.51 -11.89
N THR A 305 -11.10 15.07 -10.86
CA THR A 305 -9.74 14.55 -11.00
C THR A 305 -9.59 13.21 -10.28
N TYR A 306 -8.75 12.36 -10.85
CA TYR A 306 -8.30 11.11 -10.26
C TYR A 306 -6.79 11.15 -10.10
N THR A 307 -6.28 10.85 -8.91
CA THR A 307 -4.86 10.64 -8.68
C THR A 307 -4.59 9.15 -8.67
N ASN A 308 -3.80 8.68 -9.64
CA ASN A 308 -3.52 7.26 -9.80
C ASN A 308 -2.39 6.78 -8.87
N THR A 309 -2.02 5.50 -8.97
CA THR A 309 -0.95 4.89 -8.16
C THR A 309 0.43 5.54 -8.34
N ASP A 310 0.70 6.22 -9.45
CA ASP A 310 1.95 6.97 -9.69
C ASP A 310 1.92 8.39 -9.10
N ARG A 311 0.85 8.75 -8.38
CA ARG A 311 0.52 10.12 -7.94
C ARG A 311 0.24 11.08 -9.09
N ARG A 312 -0.09 10.55 -10.28
CA ARG A 312 -0.45 11.39 -11.42
C ARG A 312 -1.90 11.82 -11.32
N VAL A 313 -2.12 13.13 -11.25
CA VAL A 313 -3.45 13.74 -11.34
C VAL A 313 -3.93 13.72 -12.80
N GLN A 314 -5.11 13.16 -13.03
CA GLN A 314 -5.74 13.01 -14.34
C GLN A 314 -7.13 13.64 -14.30
N ILE A 315 -7.49 14.38 -15.35
CA ILE A 315 -8.80 15.04 -15.44
C ILE A 315 -9.84 14.07 -16.01
N GLY A 316 -10.90 13.82 -15.25
CA GLY A 316 -12.14 13.21 -15.72
C GLY A 316 -13.03 14.26 -16.38
N ARG A 317 -13.56 13.94 -17.57
CA ARG A 317 -14.44 14.82 -18.33
C ARG A 317 -15.78 14.12 -18.56
N PRO A 318 -16.91 14.82 -18.36
CA PRO A 318 -18.21 14.25 -18.63
C PRO A 318 -18.38 13.97 -20.12
N VAL A 319 -19.03 12.86 -20.43
CA VAL A 319 -19.44 12.43 -21.77
C VAL A 319 -20.93 12.07 -21.82
N LEU A 320 -21.60 12.08 -20.67
CA LEU A 320 -23.05 11.92 -20.48
C LEU A 320 -23.57 13.02 -19.55
N GLU A 321 -24.87 13.29 -19.61
CA GLU A 321 -25.58 14.15 -18.66
C GLU A 321 -25.86 13.39 -17.34
N LEU A 322 -26.06 14.12 -16.25
CA LEU A 322 -26.40 13.54 -14.94
C LEU A 322 -27.74 12.77 -15.00
N PRO A 323 -27.85 11.60 -14.36
CA PRO A 323 -29.07 10.80 -14.38
C PRO A 323 -30.12 11.35 -13.41
N GLY A 324 -31.23 11.85 -13.93
CA GLY A 324 -32.35 12.33 -13.10
C GLY A 324 -31.95 13.51 -12.21
N ASP A 325 -32.20 13.39 -10.91
CA ASP A 325 -31.87 14.41 -9.89
C ASP A 325 -30.50 14.17 -9.22
N ALA A 326 -29.63 13.36 -9.83
CA ALA A 326 -28.28 13.05 -9.32
C ALA A 326 -27.26 14.19 -9.55
#